data_AF-A0A432LCN4-F1
#
_entry.id   AF-A0A432LCN4-F1
#
_cell.length_a   1.000
_cell.length_b   1.000
_cell.length_c   1.000
_cell.angle_alpha   90.00
_cell.angle_beta   90.00
_cell.angle_gamma   90.00
#
_symmetry.space_group_name_H-M   'P 1'
#
loop_
_entity.id
_entity.type
_entity.pdbx_description
1 polymer ?
#
loop_
_entity_poly.entity_id
_entity_poly.type
_entity_poly.pdbx_seq_one_letter_code
_entity_poly.pdbx_strand_id
1 'polypeptide(L)'
;MLKIKNIEFIKTVYDESLSHNIFSIANIQFSNYPPINGALLYWKKNTSRAEFTPEGDFKFFYDMANITYYASVKFPKNIKLTRDQKQELAYILLDERGSIGTYSLKTHPSRKKKFNPKTSLAKLNIPKDFDVKSIPSYVGPIIDDLDMNVLLEANPHLSKKFIHDYCFWRYNLVKMHPNEFERYLDYVDFSYICYACDTLTEKYLIDHLDQVDVSSLQYNYPVLSRLSASFKKFIIDELRSQNVKMNQHFEEEIDLFIEDDTYFSEYSTIHLLDDENDFDEEEEITEFQFFEFDRGQYKWLGSEHMVKGIPSLASQIYDDMGYKKPSNKEMDMMFSSYNKKQKQLVSAIIEPHWLHRYREKLDWTTICQYNVYLTEDFLNAHLQYIDFGALGNNLWCELSEAFIEKHMNQFNHNKPVPIIIRHLTEQLYLNYKHMIKVNSDLLYQYYDSIGNDEYEKLQNLISE
;
A
#
# COMPACT_ATOMS: atom_id res chain seq x y z
N MET A 1 31.95 20.85 -1.88
CA MET A 1 30.50 20.92 -1.58
C MET A 1 29.98 22.32 -1.87
N LEU A 2 28.91 22.44 -2.65
CA LEU A 2 28.25 23.73 -2.92
C LEU A 2 27.54 24.21 -1.64
N LYS A 3 27.65 25.49 -1.30
CA LYS A 3 27.00 26.08 -0.13
C LYS A 3 25.86 26.97 -0.60
N ILE A 4 24.67 26.39 -0.70
CA ILE A 4 23.46 27.07 -1.13
C ILE A 4 23.08 28.13 -0.08
N LYS A 5 22.84 29.35 -0.54
CA LYS A 5 22.40 30.49 0.29
C LYS A 5 20.88 30.66 0.21
N ASN A 6 20.32 30.52 -0.99
CA ASN A 6 18.89 30.64 -1.24
C ASN A 6 18.52 29.90 -2.53
N ILE A 7 17.32 29.33 -2.58
CA ILE A 7 16.70 28.78 -3.79
C ILE A 7 15.36 29.49 -3.98
N GLU A 8 15.19 30.12 -5.13
CA GLU A 8 13.94 30.75 -5.53
C GLU A 8 13.28 29.91 -6.62
N PHE A 9 12.10 29.38 -6.34
CA PHE A 9 11.32 28.62 -7.31
C PHE A 9 10.33 29.54 -8.03
N ILE A 10 10.45 29.60 -9.36
CA ILE A 10 9.50 30.23 -10.26
C ILE A 10 8.58 29.14 -10.81
N LYS A 11 7.29 29.26 -10.53
CA LYS A 11 6.27 28.35 -11.04
C LYS A 11 6.04 28.62 -12.53
N THR A 12 6.18 27.58 -13.36
CA THR A 12 5.85 27.64 -14.79
C THR A 12 4.40 27.25 -15.02
N VAL A 13 3.74 28.00 -15.90
CA VAL A 13 2.42 27.66 -16.44
C VAL A 13 2.59 26.49 -17.41
N TYR A 14 1.69 25.51 -17.34
CA TYR A 14 1.64 24.41 -18.29
C TYR A 14 1.35 24.96 -19.69
N ASP A 15 2.25 24.71 -20.62
CA ASP A 15 2.01 24.88 -22.06
C ASP A 15 1.99 23.48 -22.66
N GLU A 16 0.79 23.00 -23.04
CA GLU A 16 0.57 21.68 -23.64
C GLU A 16 1.36 21.49 -24.96
N SER A 17 1.93 22.56 -25.52
CA SER A 17 2.75 22.50 -26.73
C SER A 17 4.22 22.11 -26.50
N LEU A 18 4.70 22.06 -25.24
CA LEU A 18 6.09 21.74 -24.92
C LEU A 18 6.27 20.23 -24.66
N SER A 19 7.15 19.60 -25.44
CA SER A 19 7.54 18.18 -25.35
C SER A 19 8.16 17.73 -24.01
N HIS A 20 8.36 18.65 -23.06
CA HIS A 20 8.91 18.41 -21.74
C HIS A 20 7.94 18.99 -20.72
N ASN A 21 7.41 18.16 -19.82
CA ASN A 21 6.50 18.59 -18.76
C ASN A 21 7.32 19.32 -17.66
N ILE A 22 7.66 20.58 -17.91
CA ILE A 22 8.39 21.46 -16.99
C ILE A 22 7.42 21.93 -15.90
N PHE A 23 7.71 21.57 -14.65
CA PHE A 23 6.83 21.90 -13.51
C PHE A 23 7.39 22.97 -12.58
N SER A 24 8.68 23.33 -12.73
CA SER A 24 9.28 24.43 -11.99
C SER A 24 10.56 24.93 -12.65
N ILE A 25 10.88 26.20 -12.42
CA ILE A 25 12.19 26.78 -12.69
C ILE A 25 12.81 27.17 -11.35
N ALA A 26 14.09 26.92 -11.15
CA ALA A 26 14.82 27.30 -9.95
C ALA A 26 15.95 28.30 -10.27
N ASN A 27 16.01 29.37 -9.49
CA ASN A 27 17.16 30.26 -9.41
C ASN A 27 17.89 29.99 -8.09
N ILE A 28 19.18 29.69 -8.16
CA ILE A 28 19.96 29.17 -7.04
C ILE A 28 21.08 30.14 -6.75
N GLN A 29 21.10 30.68 -5.55
CA GLN A 29 22.16 31.53 -5.05
C GLN A 29 23.08 30.70 -4.16
N PHE A 30 24.38 30.72 -4.45
CA PHE A 30 25.38 30.07 -3.61
C PHE A 30 26.23 31.12 -2.89
N SER A 31 26.81 30.74 -1.76
CA SER A 31 27.82 31.54 -1.06
C SER A 31 29.23 31.33 -1.61
N ASN A 32 29.47 30.25 -2.35
CA ASN A 32 30.79 29.83 -2.84
C ASN A 32 30.81 29.49 -4.34
N TYR A 33 29.78 29.86 -5.10
CA TYR A 33 29.67 29.59 -6.53
C TYR A 33 28.79 30.67 -7.21
N PRO A 34 28.98 30.97 -8.51
CA PRO A 34 28.09 31.89 -9.23
C PRO A 34 26.63 31.42 -9.20
N PRO A 35 25.65 32.33 -9.17
CA PRO A 35 24.25 31.96 -9.18
C PRO A 35 23.89 31.18 -10.45
N ILE A 36 23.02 30.20 -10.29
CA ILE A 36 22.43 29.43 -11.39
C ILE A 36 21.01 29.93 -11.59
N ASN A 37 20.75 30.62 -12.70
CA ASN A 37 19.42 31.11 -13.02
C ASN A 37 18.78 30.24 -14.10
N GLY A 38 17.55 29.82 -13.89
CA GLY A 38 16.80 29.06 -14.90
C GLY A 38 17.08 27.56 -14.93
N ALA A 39 17.38 26.92 -13.79
CA ALA A 39 17.42 25.45 -13.74
C ALA A 39 16.00 24.90 -13.92
N LEU A 40 15.77 24.10 -14.96
CA LEU A 40 14.44 23.61 -15.31
C LEU A 40 14.19 22.25 -14.67
N LEU A 41 13.18 22.15 -13.82
CA LEU A 41 12.72 20.89 -13.24
C LEU A 41 11.61 20.33 -14.12
N TYR A 42 11.79 19.10 -14.60
CA TYR A 42 10.87 18.46 -15.53
C TYR A 42 10.72 16.98 -15.24
N TRP A 43 9.65 16.38 -15.76
CA TRP A 43 9.49 14.94 -15.81
C TRP A 43 9.21 14.47 -17.23
N LYS A 44 9.50 13.19 -17.51
CA LYS A 44 9.29 12.59 -18.83
C LYS A 44 9.06 11.09 -18.71
N LYS A 45 8.31 10.51 -19.67
CA LYS A 45 8.23 9.07 -19.85
C LYS A 45 9.63 8.54 -20.16
N ASN A 46 10.04 7.52 -19.44
CA ASN A 46 11.32 6.89 -19.64
C ASN A 46 11.30 6.06 -20.92
N THR A 47 12.25 6.32 -21.81
CA THR A 47 12.41 5.60 -23.08
C THR A 47 13.69 4.78 -23.12
N SER A 48 14.50 4.80 -22.04
CA SER A 48 15.80 4.13 -21.98
C SER A 48 16.21 3.80 -20.54
N ARG A 49 16.85 2.65 -20.35
CA ARG A 49 17.40 2.23 -19.05
C ARG A 49 18.67 2.98 -18.63
N ALA A 50 19.21 3.87 -19.47
CA ALA A 50 20.37 4.69 -19.09
C ALA A 50 20.04 5.65 -17.94
N GLU A 51 20.96 5.79 -16.98
CA GLU A 51 20.86 6.68 -15.81
C GLU A 51 20.80 8.17 -16.16
N PHE A 52 21.23 8.54 -17.37
CA PHE A 52 21.28 9.92 -17.85
C PHE A 52 20.46 10.06 -19.13
N THR A 53 19.91 11.27 -19.35
CA THR A 53 19.30 11.64 -20.63
C THR A 53 20.36 11.83 -21.71
N PRO A 54 20.00 11.81 -23.01
CA PRO A 54 20.92 12.18 -24.09
C PRO A 54 21.56 13.56 -23.90
N GLU A 55 20.88 14.47 -23.19
CA GLU A 55 21.34 15.80 -22.85
C GLU A 55 22.29 15.84 -21.63
N GLY A 56 22.47 14.70 -20.94
CA GLY A 56 23.37 14.56 -19.80
C GLY A 56 22.76 14.90 -18.44
N ASP A 57 21.43 14.99 -18.34
CA ASP A 57 20.73 15.21 -17.07
C ASP A 57 20.54 13.86 -16.35
N PHE A 58 20.73 13.82 -15.03
CA PHE A 58 20.53 12.59 -14.25
C PHE A 58 19.05 12.27 -14.07
N LYS A 59 18.66 11.02 -14.27
CA LYS A 59 17.28 10.57 -14.12
C LYS A 59 17.05 10.11 -12.68
N PHE A 60 16.06 10.73 -12.03
CA PHE A 60 15.54 10.27 -10.75
C PHE A 60 14.25 9.49 -11.01
N PHE A 61 14.25 8.21 -10.69
CA PHE A 61 13.08 7.35 -10.83
C PHE A 61 12.26 7.41 -9.54
N TYR A 62 10.94 7.56 -9.70
CA TYR A 62 10.02 7.64 -8.57
C TYR A 62 9.82 6.29 -7.90
N ASP A 63 9.75 5.24 -8.72
CA ASP A 63 9.73 3.84 -8.34
C ASP A 63 10.87 3.12 -9.07
N MET A 64 11.73 2.45 -8.29
CA MET A 64 12.83 1.65 -8.85
C MET A 64 12.32 0.32 -9.41
N ALA A 65 11.14 -0.15 -9.00
CA ALA A 65 10.46 -1.30 -9.58
C ALA A 65 9.73 -0.93 -10.89
N ASN A 66 9.12 0.26 -10.96
CA ASN A 66 8.42 0.77 -12.14
C ASN A 66 9.09 2.01 -12.74
N ILE A 67 10.09 1.80 -13.60
CA ILE A 67 10.90 2.85 -14.24
C ILE A 67 10.20 3.58 -15.42
N THR A 68 8.86 3.64 -15.44
CA THR A 68 8.08 4.20 -16.56
C THR A 68 8.25 5.70 -16.71
N TYR A 69 8.48 6.44 -15.62
CA TYR A 69 8.67 7.90 -15.64
C TYR A 69 9.88 8.30 -14.78
N TYR A 70 10.54 9.39 -15.17
CA TYR A 70 11.63 9.98 -14.39
C TYR A 70 11.46 11.49 -14.21
N ALA A 71 11.95 12.00 -13.08
CA ALA A 71 12.20 13.41 -12.85
C ALA A 71 13.65 13.75 -13.19
N SER A 72 13.90 14.98 -13.64
CA SER A 72 15.26 15.47 -13.84
C SER A 72 15.32 16.99 -13.78
N VAL A 73 16.56 17.51 -13.70
CA VAL A 73 16.84 18.94 -13.69
C VAL A 73 17.78 19.28 -14.83
N LYS A 74 17.31 20.10 -15.76
CA LYS A 74 18.11 20.64 -16.85
C LYS A 74 18.76 21.93 -16.42
N PHE A 75 20.08 21.88 -16.24
CA PHE A 75 20.88 23.05 -15.91
C PHE A 75 21.20 23.87 -17.18
N PRO A 76 21.23 25.22 -17.10
CA PRO A 76 21.72 26.07 -18.17
C PRO A 76 23.10 25.63 -18.71
N LYS A 77 23.28 25.67 -20.04
CA LYS A 77 24.46 25.14 -20.74
C LYS A 77 25.80 25.73 -20.28
N ASN A 78 25.79 26.94 -19.72
CA ASN A 78 27.01 27.69 -19.37
C ASN A 78 27.54 27.39 -17.95
N ILE A 79 26.98 26.39 -17.26
CA ILE A 79 27.30 26.09 -15.87
C ILE A 79 28.49 25.13 -15.78
N LYS A 80 29.50 25.53 -15.00
CA LYS A 80 30.74 24.77 -14.74
C LYS A 80 30.63 23.79 -13.55
N LEU A 81 29.48 23.17 -13.35
CA LEU A 81 29.32 22.13 -12.32
C LEU A 81 29.80 20.78 -12.85
N THR A 82 30.49 20.03 -11.99
CA THR A 82 30.83 18.61 -12.26
C THR A 82 29.57 17.75 -12.31
N ARG A 83 29.68 16.53 -12.84
CA ARG A 83 28.56 15.58 -12.94
C ARG A 83 27.95 15.27 -11.57
N ASP A 84 28.79 14.97 -10.58
CA ASP A 84 28.35 14.65 -9.23
C ASP A 84 27.68 15.85 -8.56
N GLN A 85 28.21 17.06 -8.75
CA GLN A 85 27.58 18.28 -8.25
C GLN A 85 26.24 18.58 -8.92
N LYS A 86 26.10 18.29 -10.21
CA LYS A 86 24.80 18.42 -10.91
C LYS A 86 23.79 17.41 -10.37
N GLN A 87 24.21 16.18 -10.13
CA GLN A 87 23.35 15.14 -9.56
C GLN A 87 22.92 15.48 -8.13
N GLU A 88 23.85 15.84 -7.25
CA GLU A 88 23.58 16.25 -5.87
C GLU A 88 22.66 17.47 -5.82
N LEU A 89 22.93 18.49 -6.64
CA LEU A 89 22.09 19.69 -6.70
C LEU A 89 20.72 19.38 -7.30
N ALA A 90 20.63 18.53 -8.32
CA ALA A 90 19.36 18.11 -8.91
C ALA A 90 18.51 17.35 -7.88
N TYR A 91 19.12 16.48 -7.08
CA TYR A 91 18.45 15.79 -5.97
C TYR A 91 17.88 16.82 -4.98
N ILE A 92 18.68 17.77 -4.50
CA ILE A 92 18.23 18.82 -3.57
C ILE A 92 17.08 19.64 -4.16
N LEU A 93 17.16 20.04 -5.43
CA LEU A 93 16.11 20.85 -6.06
C LEU A 93 14.80 20.08 -6.24
N LEU A 94 14.89 18.81 -6.62
CA LEU A 94 13.73 17.93 -6.76
C LEU A 94 13.14 17.59 -5.40
N ASP A 95 13.97 17.43 -4.36
CA ASP A 95 13.55 17.17 -2.99
C ASP A 95 12.86 18.39 -2.40
N GLU A 96 13.50 19.57 -2.44
CA GLU A 96 12.89 20.84 -2.02
C GLU A 96 11.59 21.11 -2.79
N ARG A 97 11.57 20.95 -4.13
CA ARG A 97 10.36 21.24 -4.91
C ARG A 97 9.28 20.16 -4.78
N GLY A 98 9.68 18.89 -4.67
CA GLY A 98 8.82 17.73 -4.42
C GLY A 98 8.25 17.73 -2.99
N SER A 99 8.92 18.40 -2.07
CA SER A 99 8.44 18.74 -0.72
C SER A 99 7.43 19.92 -0.73
N ILE A 100 7.52 20.78 -1.75
CA ILE A 100 6.68 21.99 -1.92
C ILE A 100 5.53 21.73 -2.94
N GLY A 101 5.25 20.46 -3.22
CA GLY A 101 4.05 20.02 -3.94
C GLY A 101 2.92 19.82 -2.93
N THR A 102 1.73 20.30 -3.25
CA THR A 102 0.55 19.99 -2.43
C THR A 102 0.12 18.56 -2.70
N TYR A 103 0.13 17.75 -1.64
CA TYR A 103 -0.22 16.34 -1.72
C TYR A 103 -1.73 16.14 -1.75
N SER A 104 -2.16 15.34 -2.71
CA SER A 104 -3.47 14.73 -2.69
C SER A 104 -3.34 13.37 -2.03
N LEU A 105 -3.35 13.31 -0.70
CA LEU A 105 -3.63 12.03 -0.04
C LEU A 105 -5.11 11.73 -0.25
N LYS A 106 -5.46 10.47 -0.50
CA LYS A 106 -6.85 10.01 -0.35
C LYS A 106 -7.24 10.30 1.09
N THR A 107 -7.94 11.40 1.31
CA THR A 107 -8.47 11.75 2.61
C THR A 107 -9.91 11.32 2.61
N HIS A 108 -10.28 10.45 3.54
CA HIS A 108 -11.65 10.03 3.70
C HIS A 108 -12.52 11.29 3.88
N PRO A 109 -13.70 11.39 3.23
CA PRO A 109 -14.67 12.47 3.43
C PRO A 109 -14.96 12.80 4.90
N SER A 110 -14.74 11.86 5.82
CA SER A 110 -14.87 12.00 7.27
C SER A 110 -13.91 13.04 7.88
N ARG A 111 -12.77 13.34 7.24
CA ARG A 111 -11.83 14.40 7.70
C ARG A 111 -12.43 15.82 7.62
N LYS A 112 -13.52 16.04 6.87
CA LYS A 112 -14.30 17.30 6.92
C LYS A 112 -14.96 17.51 8.29
N LYS A 113 -15.14 16.47 9.11
CA LYS A 113 -15.73 16.60 10.44
C LYS A 113 -14.72 17.25 11.39
N LYS A 114 -15.13 18.33 12.06
CA LYS A 114 -14.45 18.99 13.20
C LYS A 114 -14.31 18.08 14.44
N PHE A 115 -14.18 16.77 14.26
CA PHE A 115 -13.98 15.83 15.34
C PHE A 115 -12.54 15.96 15.83
N ASN A 116 -12.40 16.54 17.02
CA ASN A 116 -11.12 16.55 17.71
C ASN A 116 -11.20 15.47 18.80
N PRO A 117 -10.47 14.34 18.65
CA PRO A 117 -10.59 13.20 19.56
C PRO A 117 -10.19 13.59 20.98
N LYS A 118 -9.15 14.42 21.15
CA LYS A 118 -8.68 14.88 22.47
C LYS A 118 -9.74 15.69 23.21
N THR A 119 -10.33 16.69 22.57
CA THR A 119 -11.31 17.55 23.23
C THR A 119 -12.64 16.84 23.44
N SER A 120 -13.01 15.92 22.55
CA SER A 120 -14.24 15.13 22.67
C SER A 120 -14.10 14.06 23.76
N LEU A 121 -12.93 13.41 23.86
CA LEU A 121 -12.61 12.46 24.92
C LEU A 121 -12.64 13.13 26.30
N ALA A 122 -12.10 14.35 26.41
CA ALA A 122 -12.15 15.11 27.67
C ALA A 122 -13.58 15.49 28.12
N LYS A 123 -14.55 15.50 27.19
CA LYS A 123 -15.98 15.70 27.51
C LYS A 123 -16.68 14.41 27.93
N LEU A 124 -16.13 13.26 27.54
CA LEU A 124 -16.59 11.97 28.06
C LEU A 124 -16.13 11.90 29.52
N ASN A 125 -17.07 12.06 30.45
CA ASN A 125 -16.82 11.82 31.86
C ASN A 125 -16.68 10.31 32.09
N ILE A 126 -15.56 9.72 31.67
CA ILE A 126 -15.31 8.27 31.70
C ILE A 126 -15.38 7.79 33.16
N PRO A 127 -16.30 6.86 33.49
CA PRO A 127 -16.36 6.24 34.81
C PRO A 127 -15.04 5.54 35.15
N LYS A 128 -14.63 5.57 36.42
CA LYS A 128 -13.35 4.98 36.86
C LYS A 128 -13.26 3.47 36.62
N ASP A 129 -14.40 2.79 36.68
CA ASP A 129 -14.50 1.33 36.52
C ASP A 129 -14.94 0.93 35.10
N PHE A 130 -14.89 1.88 34.14
CA PHE A 130 -15.26 1.60 32.76
C PHE A 130 -14.20 0.73 32.07
N ASP A 131 -14.62 -0.42 31.57
CA ASP A 131 -13.85 -1.27 30.68
C ASP A 131 -14.24 -1.00 29.23
N VAL A 132 -13.28 -0.74 28.35
CA VAL A 132 -13.51 -0.52 26.92
C VAL A 132 -14.18 -1.72 26.24
N LYS A 133 -14.00 -2.93 26.80
CA LYS A 133 -14.61 -4.20 26.35
C LYS A 133 -16.05 -4.40 26.81
N SER A 134 -16.55 -3.55 27.71
CA SER A 134 -17.93 -3.64 28.23
C SER A 134 -19.01 -3.39 27.18
N ILE A 135 -18.64 -2.76 26.05
CA ILE A 135 -19.53 -2.45 24.94
C ILE A 135 -19.06 -3.24 23.70
N PRO A 136 -19.82 -4.23 23.21
CA PRO A 136 -19.43 -5.09 22.09
C PRO A 136 -19.06 -4.34 20.81
N SER A 137 -18.24 -4.98 19.97
CA SER A 137 -17.73 -4.43 18.72
C SER A 137 -18.83 -4.17 17.67
N TYR A 138 -19.87 -5.01 17.62
CA TYR A 138 -20.98 -4.85 16.67
C TYR A 138 -21.88 -3.63 16.96
N VAL A 139 -21.81 -3.05 18.17
CA VAL A 139 -22.69 -1.94 18.57
C VAL A 139 -22.23 -0.64 17.90
N GLY A 140 -23.09 -0.09 17.04
CA GLY A 140 -22.83 1.15 16.30
C GLY A 140 -23.06 2.45 17.12
N PRO A 141 -22.98 3.61 16.45
CA PRO A 141 -23.32 4.90 17.07
C PRO A 141 -24.84 5.07 17.29
N ILE A 142 -25.66 4.38 16.49
CA ILE A 142 -27.12 4.30 16.66
C ILE A 142 -27.39 2.97 17.33
N ILE A 143 -27.93 3.02 18.55
CA ILE A 143 -28.18 1.85 19.39
C ILE A 143 -29.69 1.75 19.58
N ASP A 144 -30.27 0.60 19.27
CA ASP A 144 -31.69 0.36 19.52
C ASP A 144 -31.97 0.20 21.03
N ASP A 145 -33.24 0.25 21.41
CA ASP A 145 -33.60 0.15 22.82
C ASP A 145 -33.35 -1.26 23.39
N LEU A 146 -33.32 -2.32 22.56
CA LEU A 146 -33.08 -3.68 22.99
C LEU A 146 -31.61 -3.85 23.42
N ASP A 147 -30.67 -3.51 22.54
CA ASP A 147 -29.24 -3.51 22.79
C ASP A 147 -28.88 -2.58 23.94
N MET A 148 -29.49 -1.39 24.01
CA MET A 148 -29.27 -0.46 25.12
C MET A 148 -29.69 -1.07 26.47
N ASN A 149 -30.83 -1.76 26.52
CA ASN A 149 -31.28 -2.40 27.75
C ASN A 149 -30.33 -3.53 28.17
N VAL A 150 -29.89 -4.37 27.22
CA VAL A 150 -28.90 -5.43 27.48
C VAL A 150 -27.58 -4.85 28.01
N LEU A 151 -27.10 -3.73 27.42
CA LEU A 151 -25.88 -3.06 27.86
C LEU A 151 -25.99 -2.50 29.28
N LEU A 152 -27.16 -1.93 29.64
CA LEU A 152 -27.42 -1.41 30.98
C LEU A 152 -27.60 -2.52 32.01
N GLU A 153 -28.18 -3.65 31.64
CA GLU A 153 -28.27 -4.84 32.49
C GLU A 153 -26.88 -5.43 32.77
N ALA A 154 -26.03 -5.53 31.74
CA ALA A 154 -24.67 -6.01 31.89
C ALA A 154 -23.76 -5.01 32.62
N ASN A 155 -24.03 -3.70 32.50
CA ASN A 155 -23.24 -2.63 33.10
C ASN A 155 -24.10 -1.62 33.87
N PRO A 156 -24.66 -1.98 35.05
CA PRO A 156 -25.61 -1.13 35.77
C PRO A 156 -25.04 0.19 36.29
N HIS A 157 -23.72 0.31 36.33
CA HIS A 157 -22.99 1.50 36.76
C HIS A 157 -22.84 2.55 35.64
N LEU A 158 -23.17 2.21 34.40
CA LEU A 158 -23.10 3.11 33.24
C LEU A 158 -24.45 3.79 33.00
N SER A 159 -24.40 5.04 32.52
CA SER A 159 -25.62 5.76 32.13
C SER A 159 -25.89 5.60 30.64
N LYS A 160 -27.18 5.54 30.23
CA LYS A 160 -27.60 5.53 28.81
C LYS A 160 -26.94 6.65 28.01
N LYS A 161 -26.83 7.85 28.60
CA LYS A 161 -26.17 9.01 27.99
C LYS A 161 -24.68 8.76 27.73
N PHE A 162 -23.96 8.23 28.72
CA PHE A 162 -22.54 7.92 28.57
C PHE A 162 -22.30 6.88 27.47
N ILE A 163 -23.09 5.80 27.45
CA ILE A 163 -22.97 4.73 26.44
C ILE A 163 -23.15 5.33 25.03
N HIS A 164 -24.19 6.15 24.84
CA HIS A 164 -24.43 6.81 23.55
C HIS A 164 -23.28 7.75 23.15
N ASP A 165 -22.83 8.61 24.07
CA ASP A 165 -21.75 9.56 23.81
C ASP A 165 -20.41 8.84 23.51
N TYR A 166 -20.11 7.75 24.21
CA TYR A 166 -18.92 6.93 23.98
C TYR A 166 -19.00 6.16 22.65
N CYS A 167 -20.14 5.54 22.32
CA CYS A 167 -20.34 4.84 21.04
C CYS A 167 -20.19 5.81 19.85
N PHE A 168 -20.74 7.02 19.97
CA PHE A 168 -20.54 8.07 18.98
C PHE A 168 -19.06 8.50 18.89
N TRP A 169 -18.36 8.63 20.01
CA TRP A 169 -16.95 9.00 20.03
C TRP A 169 -16.07 7.94 19.37
N ARG A 170 -16.19 6.65 19.76
CA ARG A 170 -15.40 5.56 19.15
C ARG A 170 -15.68 5.41 17.66
N TYR A 171 -16.93 5.59 17.24
CA TYR A 171 -17.32 5.55 15.82
C TYR A 171 -16.63 6.65 15.00
N ASN A 172 -16.53 7.87 15.52
CA ASN A 172 -15.82 8.94 14.81
C ASN A 172 -14.29 8.77 14.91
N LEU A 173 -13.78 8.15 15.97
CA LEU A 173 -12.37 7.84 16.13
C LEU A 173 -11.87 6.86 15.06
N VAL A 174 -12.57 5.73 14.85
CA VAL A 174 -12.15 4.70 13.88
C VAL A 174 -12.26 5.13 12.41
N LYS A 175 -12.96 6.24 12.15
CA LYS A 175 -13.00 6.90 10.84
C LYS A 175 -11.79 7.78 10.54
N MET A 176 -10.95 8.03 11.56
CA MET A 176 -9.67 8.70 11.38
C MET A 176 -8.63 7.71 10.86
N HIS A 177 -7.55 8.21 10.28
CA HIS A 177 -6.46 7.34 9.84
C HIS A 177 -5.80 6.66 11.07
N PRO A 178 -5.37 5.38 11.02
CA PRO A 178 -4.83 4.68 12.19
C PRO A 178 -3.68 5.38 12.91
N ASN A 179 -2.72 5.95 12.18
CA ASN A 179 -1.67 6.81 12.75
C ASN A 179 -2.18 8.01 13.57
N GLU A 180 -3.40 8.49 13.34
CA GLU A 180 -3.99 9.62 14.08
C GLU A 180 -4.67 9.16 15.37
N PHE A 181 -5.33 8.00 15.36
CA PHE A 181 -6.02 7.48 16.53
C PHE A 181 -5.16 6.60 17.44
N GLU A 182 -3.98 6.18 17.02
CA GLU A 182 -3.08 5.27 17.75
C GLU A 182 -2.82 5.70 19.20
N ARG A 183 -2.81 7.02 19.47
CA ARG A 183 -2.63 7.60 20.81
C ARG A 183 -3.81 7.38 21.76
N TYR A 184 -4.92 6.86 21.24
CA TYR A 184 -6.17 6.66 21.96
C TYR A 184 -6.56 5.17 22.04
N LEU A 185 -5.67 4.24 21.67
CA LEU A 185 -5.94 2.79 21.75
C LEU A 185 -6.35 2.35 23.16
N ASP A 186 -5.83 2.99 24.21
CA ASP A 186 -6.22 2.70 25.60
C ASP A 186 -7.70 3.00 25.92
N TYR A 187 -8.40 3.73 25.04
CA TYR A 187 -9.78 4.19 25.24
C TYR A 187 -10.78 3.54 24.28
N VAL A 188 -10.35 2.57 23.46
CA VAL A 188 -11.21 1.87 22.52
C VAL A 188 -10.81 0.40 22.46
N ASP A 189 -11.78 -0.51 22.46
CA ASP A 189 -11.48 -1.93 22.28
C ASP A 189 -10.99 -2.19 20.84
N PHE A 190 -9.88 -2.92 20.71
CA PHE A 190 -9.28 -3.20 19.41
C PHE A 190 -10.21 -4.05 18.53
N SER A 191 -11.08 -4.86 19.13
CA SER A 191 -12.14 -5.59 18.42
C SER A 191 -13.08 -4.66 17.63
N TYR A 192 -13.40 -3.48 18.18
CA TYR A 192 -14.18 -2.45 17.47
C TYR A 192 -13.40 -1.85 16.30
N ILE A 193 -12.08 -1.67 16.45
CA ILE A 193 -11.20 -1.21 15.37
C ILE A 193 -11.19 -2.24 14.24
N CYS A 194 -10.97 -3.52 14.57
CA CYS A 194 -11.01 -4.63 13.62
C CYS A 194 -12.34 -4.70 12.88
N TYR A 195 -13.45 -4.44 13.56
CA TYR A 195 -14.79 -4.45 12.97
C TYR A 195 -15.07 -3.26 12.04
N ALA A 196 -14.73 -2.04 12.47
CA ALA A 196 -15.27 -0.81 11.88
C ALA A 196 -14.26 0.06 11.12
N CYS A 197 -12.95 -0.14 11.31
CA CYS A 197 -11.93 0.66 10.64
C CYS A 197 -11.60 0.06 9.26
N ASP A 198 -12.06 0.71 8.20
CA ASP A 198 -11.89 0.29 6.82
C ASP A 198 -10.52 0.63 6.22
N THR A 199 -9.65 1.33 6.94
CA THR A 199 -8.32 1.78 6.50
C THR A 199 -7.16 1.00 7.12
N LEU A 200 -7.46 -0.10 7.83
CA LEU A 200 -6.44 -0.98 8.38
C LEU A 200 -5.64 -1.62 7.24
N THR A 201 -4.32 -1.51 7.33
CA THR A 201 -3.39 -2.23 6.45
C THR A 201 -2.98 -3.54 7.10
N GLU A 202 -2.62 -4.53 6.29
CA GLU A 202 -2.09 -5.79 6.80
C GLU A 202 -0.86 -5.57 7.69
N LYS A 203 0.02 -4.62 7.32
CA LYS A 203 1.17 -4.24 8.14
C LYS A 203 0.75 -3.74 9.52
N TYR A 204 -0.26 -2.88 9.60
CA TYR A 204 -0.75 -2.38 10.89
C TYR A 204 -1.33 -3.50 11.77
N LEU A 205 -2.06 -4.44 11.16
CA LEU A 205 -2.58 -5.63 11.85
C LEU A 205 -1.44 -6.53 12.36
N ILE A 206 -0.38 -6.72 11.58
CA ILE A 206 0.80 -7.49 12.00
C ILE A 206 1.52 -6.80 13.15
N ASP A 207 1.62 -5.46 13.13
CA ASP A 207 2.28 -4.70 14.21
C ASP A 207 1.58 -4.85 15.55
N HIS A 208 0.26 -4.99 15.52
CA HIS A 208 -0.62 -5.13 16.70
C HIS A 208 -1.21 -6.54 16.83
N LEU A 209 -0.52 -7.57 16.33
CA LEU A 209 -1.07 -8.93 16.20
C LEU A 209 -1.61 -9.51 17.52
N ASP A 210 -1.05 -9.09 18.66
CA ASP A 210 -1.48 -9.49 20.00
C ASP A 210 -2.86 -8.91 20.42
N GLN A 211 -3.30 -7.84 19.76
CA GLN A 211 -4.58 -7.17 20.00
C GLN A 211 -5.63 -7.47 18.93
N VAL A 212 -5.23 -8.04 17.79
CA VAL A 212 -6.14 -8.36 16.68
C VAL A 212 -7.18 -9.39 17.11
N ASP A 213 -8.45 -8.99 17.03
CA ASP A 213 -9.59 -9.90 17.18
C ASP A 213 -10.08 -10.38 15.80
N VAL A 214 -9.69 -11.60 15.43
CA VAL A 214 -10.10 -12.22 14.17
C VAL A 214 -11.61 -12.47 14.10
N SER A 215 -12.28 -12.61 15.26
CA SER A 215 -13.72 -12.83 15.34
C SER A 215 -14.51 -11.60 14.89
N SER A 216 -13.99 -10.40 15.19
CA SER A 216 -14.53 -9.14 14.69
C SER A 216 -14.02 -8.81 13.28
N LEU A 217 -12.75 -9.10 12.98
CA LEU A 217 -12.11 -8.76 11.70
C LEU A 217 -12.77 -9.46 10.49
N GLN A 218 -13.31 -10.67 10.68
CA GLN A 218 -13.99 -11.42 9.60
C GLN A 218 -15.26 -10.75 9.05
N TYR A 219 -15.71 -9.64 9.64
CA TYR A 219 -16.85 -8.85 9.17
C TYR A 219 -16.43 -7.54 8.49
N ASN A 220 -15.14 -7.23 8.45
CA ASN A 220 -14.61 -6.01 7.84
C ASN A 220 -14.17 -6.29 6.39
N TYR A 221 -15.16 -6.45 5.50
CA TYR A 221 -14.95 -6.80 4.09
C TYR A 221 -13.97 -5.86 3.35
N PRO A 222 -13.99 -4.53 3.55
CA PRO A 222 -13.01 -3.64 2.91
C PRO A 222 -11.56 -3.97 3.28
N VAL A 223 -11.31 -4.42 4.51
CA VAL A 223 -9.98 -4.86 4.94
C VAL A 223 -9.67 -6.23 4.36
N LEU A 224 -10.60 -7.19 4.49
CA LEU A 224 -10.42 -8.57 3.99
C LEU A 224 -10.11 -8.63 2.49
N SER A 225 -10.68 -7.72 1.69
CA SER A 225 -10.44 -7.65 0.25
C SER A 225 -9.00 -7.29 -0.13
N ARG A 226 -8.19 -6.76 0.80
CA ARG A 226 -6.81 -6.31 0.55
C ARG A 226 -5.75 -7.14 1.27
N LEU A 227 -6.16 -8.11 2.08
CA LEU A 227 -5.23 -8.96 2.81
C LEU A 227 -4.62 -9.99 1.87
N SER A 228 -3.33 -10.25 2.05
CA SER A 228 -2.62 -11.34 1.40
C SER A 228 -3.25 -12.68 1.77
N ALA A 229 -3.11 -13.67 0.87
CA ALA A 229 -3.51 -15.04 1.15
C ALA A 229 -2.89 -15.61 2.44
N SER A 230 -1.66 -15.19 2.76
CA SER A 230 -0.98 -15.56 4.01
C SER A 230 -1.76 -15.12 5.24
N PHE A 231 -2.23 -13.86 5.25
CA PHE A 231 -2.99 -13.33 6.39
C PHE A 231 -4.43 -13.84 6.41
N LYS A 232 -5.09 -13.97 5.25
CA LYS A 232 -6.42 -14.62 5.16
C LYS A 232 -6.38 -16.04 5.73
N LYS A 233 -5.36 -16.83 5.38
CA LYS A 233 -5.14 -18.16 5.96
C LYS A 233 -4.95 -18.11 7.48
N PHE A 234 -4.21 -17.13 7.99
CA PHE A 234 -4.05 -16.93 9.44
C PHE A 234 -5.39 -16.63 10.13
N ILE A 235 -6.25 -15.79 9.54
CA ILE A 235 -7.60 -15.53 10.07
C ILE A 235 -8.38 -16.84 10.19
N ILE A 236 -8.40 -17.65 9.14
CA ILE A 236 -9.11 -18.94 9.14
C ILE A 236 -8.56 -19.90 10.20
N ASP A 237 -7.23 -20.02 10.30
CA ASP A 237 -6.58 -20.88 11.29
C ASP A 237 -6.92 -20.45 12.72
N GLU A 238 -6.97 -19.13 13.00
CA GLU A 238 -7.34 -18.63 14.32
C GLU A 238 -8.84 -18.73 14.62
N LEU A 239 -9.72 -18.52 13.65
CA LEU A 239 -11.15 -18.76 13.84
C LEU A 239 -11.43 -20.23 14.20
N ARG A 240 -10.71 -21.17 13.56
CA ARG A 240 -10.74 -22.60 13.91
C ARG A 240 -10.18 -22.85 15.30
N SER A 241 -9.05 -22.24 15.65
CA SER A 241 -8.41 -22.41 16.97
C SER A 241 -9.31 -21.94 18.11
N GLN A 242 -10.05 -20.85 17.90
CA GLN A 242 -10.95 -20.22 18.86
C GLN A 242 -12.34 -20.87 18.89
N ASN A 243 -12.62 -21.80 17.96
CA ASN A 243 -13.94 -22.43 17.79
C ASN A 243 -15.07 -21.40 17.60
N VAL A 244 -14.78 -20.33 16.84
CA VAL A 244 -15.72 -19.26 16.52
C VAL A 244 -16.43 -19.58 15.21
N LYS A 245 -17.70 -19.23 15.12
CA LYS A 245 -18.47 -19.41 13.87
C LYS A 245 -17.86 -18.52 12.78
N MET A 246 -17.52 -19.14 11.65
CA MET A 246 -17.05 -18.42 10.47
C MET A 246 -18.16 -17.61 9.84
N ASN A 247 -17.77 -16.55 9.14
CA ASN A 247 -18.70 -15.74 8.39
C ASN A 247 -19.30 -16.56 7.24
N GLN A 248 -20.62 -16.49 7.10
CA GLN A 248 -21.39 -17.21 6.08
C GLN A 248 -20.99 -16.85 4.66
N HIS A 249 -20.41 -15.67 4.45
CA HIS A 249 -19.96 -15.23 3.14
C HIS A 249 -18.85 -16.11 2.56
N PHE A 250 -17.95 -16.69 3.39
CA PHE A 250 -16.82 -17.49 2.90
C PHE A 250 -16.71 -18.87 3.56
N GLU A 251 -17.62 -19.24 4.47
CA GLU A 251 -17.50 -20.50 5.24
C GLU A 251 -17.51 -21.75 4.35
N GLU A 252 -18.20 -21.71 3.21
CA GLU A 252 -18.30 -22.82 2.26
C GLU A 252 -17.18 -22.83 1.20
N GLU A 253 -16.45 -21.72 1.02
CA GLU A 253 -15.46 -21.52 -0.05
C GLU A 253 -14.15 -20.89 0.44
N ILE A 254 -13.65 -21.40 1.56
CA ILE A 254 -12.44 -20.93 2.24
C ILE A 254 -11.23 -20.81 1.30
N ASP A 255 -11.02 -21.80 0.43
CA ASP A 255 -9.87 -21.82 -0.48
C ASP A 255 -9.97 -20.70 -1.51
N LEU A 256 -11.18 -20.44 -2.04
CA LEU A 256 -11.42 -19.33 -2.95
C LEU A 256 -11.21 -17.98 -2.24
N PHE A 257 -11.75 -17.81 -1.03
CA PHE A 257 -11.52 -16.62 -0.23
C PHE A 257 -10.03 -16.32 -0.03
N ILE A 258 -9.22 -17.34 0.24
CA ILE A 258 -7.77 -17.20 0.47
C ILE A 258 -7.03 -16.84 -0.82
N GLU A 259 -7.32 -17.54 -1.93
CA GLU A 259 -6.53 -17.46 -3.16
C GLU A 259 -6.95 -16.32 -4.10
N ASP A 260 -8.24 -15.98 -4.12
CA ASP A 260 -8.80 -14.92 -4.97
C ASP A 260 -8.63 -13.54 -4.32
N ASP A 261 -7.85 -12.68 -4.98
CA ASP A 261 -7.63 -11.29 -4.56
C ASP A 261 -8.84 -10.39 -4.90
N THR A 262 -9.75 -10.84 -5.76
CA THR A 262 -10.99 -10.15 -6.13
C THR A 262 -12.21 -10.59 -5.32
N TYR A 263 -12.08 -11.59 -4.45
CA TYR A 263 -13.20 -12.20 -3.71
C TYR A 263 -14.15 -11.22 -3.02
N PHE A 264 -13.62 -10.13 -2.44
CA PHE A 264 -14.41 -9.05 -1.85
C PHE A 264 -14.15 -7.69 -2.53
N SER A 265 -13.76 -7.68 -3.81
CA SER A 265 -13.44 -6.44 -4.52
C SER A 265 -14.63 -5.48 -4.59
N GLU A 266 -15.86 -5.98 -4.58
CA GLU A 266 -17.09 -5.17 -4.52
C GLU A 266 -17.21 -4.36 -3.22
N TYR A 267 -16.63 -4.87 -2.12
CA TYR A 267 -16.57 -4.18 -0.83
C TYR A 267 -15.26 -3.44 -0.62
N SER A 268 -14.29 -3.65 -1.52
CA SER A 268 -13.05 -2.92 -1.44
C SER A 268 -13.39 -1.43 -1.49
N THR A 269 -12.79 -0.64 -0.60
CA THR A 269 -12.91 0.81 -0.65
C THR A 269 -12.14 1.32 -1.86
N ILE A 270 -12.65 1.03 -3.05
CA ILE A 270 -12.25 1.68 -4.28
C ILE A 270 -12.78 3.09 -4.17
N HIS A 271 -11.94 4.02 -3.68
CA HIS A 271 -12.10 5.42 -4.04
C HIS A 271 -11.67 5.60 -5.51
N LEU A 272 -12.38 4.92 -6.42
CA LEU A 272 -12.53 5.33 -7.80
C LEU A 272 -13.96 5.85 -7.89
N LEU A 273 -14.07 6.95 -8.59
CA LEU A 273 -15.28 7.69 -8.85
C LEU A 273 -16.28 6.79 -9.58
N ASP A 274 -17.23 6.18 -8.88
CA ASP A 274 -18.42 5.56 -9.47
C ASP A 274 -19.51 5.72 -8.37
N ASP A 275 -20.68 6.33 -8.57
CA ASP A 275 -21.56 6.27 -9.72
C ASP A 275 -22.30 7.59 -10.00
N GLU A 276 -22.60 7.77 -11.28
CA GLU A 276 -23.35 8.85 -11.95
C GLU A 276 -24.83 9.00 -11.54
N ASN A 277 -25.23 8.66 -10.31
CA ASN A 277 -26.66 8.56 -9.94
C ASN A 277 -27.14 9.32 -8.70
N ASP A 278 -26.31 10.09 -7.99
CA ASP A 278 -26.84 11.06 -7.01
C ASP A 278 -26.91 12.46 -7.64
N PHE A 279 -28.02 12.64 -8.38
CA PHE A 279 -28.51 13.95 -8.79
C PHE A 279 -28.86 14.79 -7.56
N ASP A 280 -28.42 16.05 -7.61
CA ASP A 280 -28.91 17.18 -6.83
C ASP A 280 -28.61 17.19 -5.32
N GLU A 281 -27.35 17.42 -4.94
CA GLU A 281 -27.02 18.31 -3.83
C GLU A 281 -25.55 18.72 -3.92
N GLU A 282 -25.33 20.00 -4.27
CA GLU A 282 -24.06 20.77 -4.28
C GLU A 282 -22.81 20.02 -4.76
N GLU A 283 -22.28 20.39 -5.93
CA GLU A 283 -20.92 20.06 -6.39
C GLU A 283 -19.95 20.01 -5.19
N GLU A 284 -19.72 18.80 -4.65
CA GLU A 284 -18.68 18.58 -3.66
C GLU A 284 -17.37 18.72 -4.42
N ILE A 285 -16.95 19.97 -4.57
CA ILE A 285 -15.60 20.36 -4.92
C ILE A 285 -14.70 19.49 -4.06
N THR A 286 -13.99 18.60 -4.73
CA THR A 286 -12.98 17.74 -4.12
C THR A 286 -11.88 18.66 -3.61
N GLU A 287 -12.02 19.14 -2.38
CA GLU A 287 -10.96 19.89 -1.71
C GLU A 287 -9.89 18.87 -1.32
N PHE A 288 -8.91 18.70 -2.19
CA PHE A 288 -7.62 18.20 -1.76
C PHE A 288 -7.16 19.06 -0.59
N GLN A 289 -6.90 18.47 0.58
CA GLN A 289 -6.23 19.23 1.64
C GLN A 289 -4.79 19.48 1.23
N PHE A 290 -4.59 20.64 0.62
CA PHE A 290 -3.30 21.22 0.31
C PHE A 290 -2.56 21.43 1.64
N PHE A 291 -1.48 20.68 1.88
CA PHE A 291 -0.51 21.07 2.90
C PHE A 291 0.20 22.34 2.42
N GLU A 292 -0.38 23.51 2.70
CA GLU A 292 0.34 24.77 2.60
C GLU A 292 1.36 24.83 3.74
N PHE A 293 2.64 24.66 3.41
CA PHE A 293 3.70 25.16 4.29
C PHE A 293 3.62 26.69 4.35
N ASP A 294 3.88 27.25 5.54
CA ASP A 294 3.86 28.68 5.82
C ASP A 294 4.78 29.43 4.84
N ARG A 295 4.12 30.03 3.85
CA ARG A 295 4.70 30.82 2.78
C ARG A 295 4.95 32.20 3.36
N GLY A 296 6.20 32.46 3.74
CA GLY A 296 6.65 33.73 4.33
C GLY A 296 6.14 35.01 3.63
N GLN A 297 6.40 36.15 4.29
CA GLN A 297 5.69 37.44 4.23
C GLN A 297 5.34 38.11 2.87
N TYR A 298 5.69 37.57 1.70
CA TYR A 298 5.44 38.21 0.41
C TYR A 298 4.70 37.28 -0.57
N LYS A 299 3.36 37.17 -0.44
CA LYS A 299 2.48 36.46 -1.40
C LYS A 299 1.88 37.42 -2.45
N TRP A 300 1.77 36.98 -3.71
CA TRP A 300 0.93 37.59 -4.76
C TRP A 300 -0.42 36.84 -4.86
N LEU A 301 -1.51 37.57 -5.09
CA LEU A 301 -2.84 37.00 -5.40
C LEU A 301 -2.81 36.28 -6.75
N GLY A 302 -3.31 35.03 -6.79
CA GLY A 302 -3.39 34.22 -8.03
C GLY A 302 -2.31 33.13 -8.21
N SER A 303 -1.55 32.77 -7.17
CA SER A 303 -0.55 31.68 -7.25
C SER A 303 -1.14 30.25 -7.17
N GLU A 304 -2.46 30.12 -7.22
CA GLU A 304 -3.28 28.92 -7.09
C GLU A 304 -3.43 28.22 -8.45
N HIS A 305 -2.50 27.31 -8.77
CA HIS A 305 -2.71 26.38 -9.88
C HIS A 305 -2.13 25.02 -9.48
N MET A 306 -2.97 24.00 -9.43
CA MET A 306 -2.64 22.65 -9.01
C MET A 306 -1.63 22.00 -9.96
N VAL A 307 -0.69 21.25 -9.40
CA VAL A 307 0.09 20.28 -10.17
C VAL A 307 -0.54 18.91 -9.92
N LYS A 308 -1.44 18.47 -10.82
CA LYS A 308 -1.96 17.09 -10.82
C LYS A 308 -0.92 16.16 -11.46
N GLY A 309 -0.67 15.00 -10.86
CA GLY A 309 0.11 13.93 -11.49
C GLY A 309 1.63 13.98 -11.34
N ILE A 310 2.18 14.71 -10.35
CA ILE A 310 3.58 14.52 -9.93
C ILE A 310 3.59 13.61 -8.70
N PRO A 311 4.05 12.35 -8.81
CA PRO A 311 4.49 11.59 -7.65
C PRO A 311 5.63 12.39 -7.01
N SER A 312 5.48 12.77 -5.76
CA SER A 312 6.47 13.57 -5.07
C SER A 312 7.53 12.69 -4.39
N LEU A 313 8.70 13.24 -4.08
CA LEU A 313 9.64 12.57 -3.17
C LEU A 313 9.00 12.32 -1.79
N ALA A 314 8.06 13.17 -1.35
CA ALA A 314 7.31 12.95 -0.13
C ALA A 314 6.27 11.80 -0.22
N SER A 315 5.78 11.44 -1.42
CA SER A 315 5.00 10.21 -1.61
C SER A 315 5.87 8.95 -1.57
N GLN A 316 7.20 9.07 -1.46
CA GLN A 316 8.05 7.94 -1.04
C GLN A 316 8.09 7.78 0.48
N ILE A 317 7.70 8.82 1.24
CA ILE A 317 7.63 8.77 2.70
C ILE A 317 6.33 8.11 3.16
N TYR A 318 5.30 8.03 2.31
CA TYR A 318 4.03 7.42 2.65
C TYR A 318 3.70 6.27 1.67
N ASP A 319 2.91 5.30 2.10
CA ASP A 319 2.31 4.29 1.22
C ASP A 319 1.01 4.82 0.59
N ASP A 320 0.40 4.01 -0.28
CA ASP A 320 -0.82 4.36 -1.01
C ASP A 320 -2.04 4.58 -0.09
N MET A 321 -1.96 4.11 1.16
CA MET A 321 -2.99 4.28 2.19
C MET A 321 -2.70 5.47 3.12
N GLY A 322 -1.57 6.15 2.95
CA GLY A 322 -1.18 7.31 3.76
C GLY A 322 -0.40 6.97 5.03
N TYR A 323 0.07 5.73 5.19
CA TYR A 323 0.97 5.37 6.29
C TYR A 323 2.38 5.81 5.99
N LYS A 324 3.04 6.39 6.99
CA LYS A 324 4.44 6.76 6.86
C LYS A 324 5.29 5.49 6.72
N LYS A 325 5.99 5.35 5.61
CA LYS A 325 7.03 4.34 5.41
C LYS A 325 8.09 4.51 6.50
N PRO A 326 8.37 3.45 7.27
CA PRO A 326 9.31 3.52 8.37
C PRO A 326 10.75 3.64 7.86
N SER A 327 11.56 4.41 8.56
CA SER A 327 12.99 4.49 8.32
C SER A 327 13.68 3.15 8.66
N ASN A 328 14.90 2.97 8.17
CA ASN A 328 15.74 1.80 8.52
C ASN A 328 15.83 1.55 10.03
N LYS A 329 15.98 2.62 10.82
CA LYS A 329 16.09 2.50 12.28
C LYS A 329 14.76 2.09 12.92
N GLU A 330 13.66 2.68 12.47
CA GLU A 330 12.32 2.33 12.96
C GLU A 330 11.97 0.87 12.61
N MET A 331 12.28 0.44 11.38
CA MET A 331 12.08 -0.95 10.97
C MET A 331 12.97 -1.94 11.71
N ASP A 332 14.25 -1.62 11.92
CA ASP A 332 15.13 -2.51 12.68
C ASP A 332 14.60 -2.73 14.11
N MET A 333 14.07 -1.67 14.72
CA MET A 333 13.44 -1.72 16.05
C MET A 333 12.18 -2.60 16.04
N MET A 334 11.23 -2.32 15.12
CA MET A 334 9.98 -3.08 15.00
C MET A 334 10.24 -4.55 14.67
N PHE A 335 11.09 -4.83 13.69
CA PHE A 335 11.39 -6.20 13.28
C PHE A 335 12.09 -7.01 14.38
N SER A 336 12.89 -6.35 15.22
CA SER A 336 13.52 -6.99 16.37
C SER A 336 12.51 -7.37 17.46
N SER A 337 11.43 -6.58 17.63
CA SER A 337 10.37 -6.89 18.60
C SER A 337 9.37 -7.94 18.11
N TYR A 338 9.30 -8.23 16.81
CA TYR A 338 8.37 -9.21 16.29
C TYR A 338 8.60 -10.62 16.81
N ASN A 339 7.48 -11.26 17.20
CA ASN A 339 7.41 -12.67 17.48
C ASN A 339 7.50 -13.52 16.19
N LYS A 340 7.57 -14.84 16.33
CA LYS A 340 7.73 -15.76 15.19
C LYS A 340 6.57 -15.64 14.19
N LYS A 341 5.33 -15.50 14.67
CA LYS A 341 4.14 -15.41 13.81
C LYS A 341 4.10 -14.08 13.05
N GLN A 342 4.42 -12.97 13.71
CA GLN A 342 4.57 -11.66 13.06
C GLN A 342 5.64 -11.68 11.97
N LYS A 343 6.79 -12.32 12.23
CA LYS A 343 7.86 -12.49 11.22
C LYS A 343 7.40 -13.34 10.04
N GLN A 344 6.63 -14.38 10.29
CA GLN A 344 6.05 -15.19 9.22
C GLN A 344 5.10 -14.33 8.36
N LEU A 345 4.12 -13.67 8.99
CA LEU A 345 3.12 -12.87 8.27
C LEU A 345 3.76 -11.70 7.50
N VAL A 346 4.68 -10.96 8.13
CA VAL A 346 5.34 -9.82 7.46
C VAL A 346 6.18 -10.27 6.26
N SER A 347 6.69 -11.51 6.27
CA SER A 347 7.47 -12.05 5.14
C SER A 347 6.65 -12.14 3.85
N ALA A 348 5.32 -12.28 3.94
CA ALA A 348 4.43 -12.35 2.79
C ALA A 348 4.20 -10.99 2.11
N ILE A 349 4.38 -9.87 2.81
CA ILE A 349 3.98 -8.54 2.29
C ILE A 349 5.10 -7.52 2.23
N ILE A 350 6.30 -7.82 2.75
CA ILE A 350 7.35 -6.82 2.87
C ILE A 350 8.08 -6.62 1.53
N GLU A 351 8.40 -5.36 1.23
CA GLU A 351 9.06 -4.95 -0.02
C GLU A 351 10.49 -5.54 -0.17
N PRO A 352 11.02 -5.66 -1.42
CA PRO A 352 12.30 -6.32 -1.70
C PRO A 352 13.51 -5.77 -0.93
N HIS A 353 13.53 -4.47 -0.64
CA HIS A 353 14.63 -3.87 0.09
C HIS A 353 14.72 -4.39 1.54
N TRP A 354 13.57 -4.62 2.19
CA TRP A 354 13.52 -5.23 3.51
C TRP A 354 13.75 -6.74 3.46
N LEU A 355 13.24 -7.42 2.41
CA LEU A 355 13.55 -8.84 2.18
C LEU A 355 15.06 -9.06 2.12
N HIS A 356 15.78 -8.24 1.35
CA HIS A 356 17.23 -8.29 1.27
C HIS A 356 17.91 -7.99 2.61
N ARG A 357 17.46 -6.94 3.32
CA ARG A 357 18.03 -6.51 4.61
C ARG A 357 17.90 -7.59 5.68
N TYR A 358 16.76 -8.27 5.74
CA TYR A 358 16.43 -9.26 6.78
C TYR A 358 16.48 -10.70 6.29
N ARG A 359 17.05 -10.97 5.11
CA ARG A 359 17.09 -12.30 4.45
C ARG A 359 17.49 -13.48 5.33
N GLU A 360 18.34 -13.27 6.33
CA GLU A 360 18.80 -14.34 7.24
C GLU A 360 17.82 -14.63 8.39
N LYS A 361 16.81 -13.77 8.58
CA LYS A 361 15.86 -13.81 9.69
C LYS A 361 14.41 -14.02 9.23
N LEU A 362 14.16 -13.95 7.93
CA LEU A 362 12.85 -14.10 7.33
C LEU A 362 12.55 -15.56 6.97
N ASP A 363 11.27 -15.87 6.88
CA ASP A 363 10.80 -17.19 6.47
C ASP A 363 10.67 -17.25 4.94
N TRP A 364 11.69 -17.81 4.29
CA TRP A 364 11.74 -17.93 2.83
C TRP A 364 10.68 -18.84 2.23
N THR A 365 10.17 -19.83 2.98
CA THR A 365 9.03 -20.63 2.52
C THR A 365 7.81 -19.72 2.38
N THR A 366 7.53 -18.88 3.37
CA THR A 366 6.41 -17.92 3.32
C THR A 366 6.64 -16.83 2.28
N ILE A 367 7.87 -16.30 2.14
CA ILE A 367 8.23 -15.34 1.08
C ILE A 367 7.90 -15.94 -0.29
N CYS A 368 8.50 -17.09 -0.60
CA CYS A 368 8.38 -17.74 -1.88
C CYS A 368 6.92 -18.08 -2.20
N GLN A 369 6.13 -18.50 -1.22
CA GLN A 369 4.74 -18.90 -1.44
C GLN A 369 3.78 -17.72 -1.68
N TYR A 370 3.96 -16.57 -1.01
CA TYR A 370 2.92 -15.55 -0.94
C TYR A 370 3.33 -14.14 -1.37
N ASN A 371 4.63 -13.84 -1.44
CA ASN A 371 5.07 -12.46 -1.66
C ASN A 371 4.95 -12.07 -3.14
N VAL A 372 4.17 -11.01 -3.40
CA VAL A 372 3.90 -10.45 -4.74
C VAL A 372 5.09 -9.69 -5.33
N TYR A 373 6.01 -9.20 -4.49
CA TYR A 373 7.14 -8.38 -4.93
C TYR A 373 8.34 -9.19 -5.45
N LEU A 374 8.20 -10.51 -5.60
CA LEU A 374 9.26 -11.37 -6.09
C LEU A 374 9.43 -11.21 -7.58
N THR A 375 10.40 -10.38 -7.98
CA THR A 375 10.80 -10.25 -9.37
C THR A 375 11.87 -11.27 -9.74
N GLU A 376 11.99 -11.59 -11.02
CA GLU A 376 13.02 -12.49 -11.55
C GLU A 376 14.45 -12.04 -11.15
N ASP A 377 14.74 -10.74 -11.23
CA ASP A 377 16.04 -10.18 -10.82
C ASP A 377 16.32 -10.41 -9.32
N PHE A 378 15.30 -10.22 -8.48
CA PHE A 378 15.41 -10.45 -7.05
C PHE A 378 15.63 -11.94 -6.74
N LEU A 379 14.89 -12.83 -7.40
CA LEU A 379 15.03 -14.28 -7.25
C LEU A 379 16.42 -14.74 -7.70
N ASN A 380 16.89 -14.31 -8.86
CA ASN A 380 18.24 -14.63 -9.35
C ASN A 380 19.34 -14.17 -8.37
N ALA A 381 19.19 -12.99 -7.76
CA ALA A 381 20.15 -12.47 -6.78
C ALA A 381 20.14 -13.24 -5.44
N HIS A 382 19.05 -13.94 -5.12
CA HIS A 382 18.85 -14.61 -3.83
C HIS A 382 18.60 -16.12 -3.96
N LEU A 383 19.03 -16.74 -5.08
CA LEU A 383 18.80 -18.15 -5.41
C LEU A 383 19.05 -19.12 -4.25
N GLN A 384 20.10 -18.89 -3.46
CA GLN A 384 20.48 -19.74 -2.32
C GLN A 384 19.44 -19.81 -1.19
N TYR A 385 18.50 -18.86 -1.14
CA TYR A 385 17.45 -18.83 -0.12
C TYR A 385 16.09 -19.31 -0.65
N ILE A 386 15.94 -19.49 -1.96
CA ILE A 386 14.65 -19.80 -2.57
C ILE A 386 14.22 -21.21 -2.21
N ASP A 387 13.00 -21.32 -1.67
CA ASP A 387 12.28 -22.57 -1.56
C ASP A 387 11.44 -22.76 -2.83
N PHE A 388 11.96 -23.51 -3.81
CA PHE A 388 11.26 -23.78 -5.07
C PHE A 388 9.98 -24.61 -4.89
N GLY A 389 9.88 -25.39 -3.81
CA GLY A 389 8.65 -26.11 -3.48
C GLY A 389 7.54 -25.15 -3.09
N ALA A 390 7.88 -24.12 -2.30
CA ALA A 390 6.97 -23.05 -1.92
C ALA A 390 6.66 -22.09 -3.08
N LEU A 391 7.70 -21.67 -3.82
CA LEU A 391 7.58 -20.80 -4.99
C LEU A 391 6.65 -21.39 -6.05
N GLY A 392 6.65 -22.72 -6.19
CA GLY A 392 5.74 -23.44 -7.08
C GLY A 392 4.26 -23.11 -6.88
N ASN A 393 3.87 -22.72 -5.66
CA ASN A 393 2.49 -22.41 -5.30
C ASN A 393 2.18 -20.90 -5.29
N ASN A 394 3.12 -20.04 -5.68
CA ASN A 394 2.89 -18.61 -5.69
C ASN A 394 2.04 -18.22 -6.91
N LEU A 395 0.90 -17.60 -6.63
CA LEU A 395 -0.07 -17.18 -7.64
C LEU A 395 0.12 -15.71 -8.08
N TRP A 396 0.96 -14.94 -7.39
CA TRP A 396 1.09 -13.50 -7.56
C TRP A 396 2.41 -13.08 -8.20
N CYS A 397 3.36 -14.00 -8.37
CA CYS A 397 4.65 -13.75 -8.98
C CYS A 397 4.59 -13.93 -10.51
N GLU A 398 5.08 -12.93 -11.25
CA GLU A 398 5.26 -13.01 -12.71
C GLU A 398 6.68 -13.46 -13.05
N LEU A 399 6.81 -14.57 -13.79
CA LEU A 399 8.09 -15.14 -14.19
C LEU A 399 8.16 -15.31 -15.71
N SER A 400 9.35 -15.09 -16.27
CA SER A 400 9.57 -15.40 -17.68
C SER A 400 9.65 -16.92 -17.92
N GLU A 401 9.27 -17.35 -19.12
CA GLU A 401 9.45 -18.75 -19.56
C GLU A 401 10.92 -19.17 -19.42
N ALA A 402 11.87 -18.30 -19.76
CA ALA A 402 13.30 -18.58 -19.65
C ALA A 402 13.74 -18.87 -18.21
N PHE A 403 13.20 -18.17 -17.21
CA PHE A 403 13.46 -18.46 -15.80
C PHE A 403 12.88 -19.81 -15.39
N ILE A 404 11.63 -20.08 -15.77
CA ILE A 404 10.95 -21.35 -15.47
C ILE A 404 11.72 -22.52 -16.09
N GLU A 405 12.10 -22.44 -17.37
CA GLU A 405 12.88 -23.48 -18.05
C GLU A 405 14.22 -23.73 -17.35
N LYS A 406 14.97 -22.66 -17.05
CA LYS A 406 16.28 -22.74 -16.38
C LYS A 406 16.20 -23.43 -15.02
N HIS A 407 15.10 -23.25 -14.30
CA HIS A 407 14.91 -23.75 -12.94
C HIS A 407 13.89 -24.90 -12.84
N MET A 408 13.42 -25.44 -13.98
CA MET A 408 12.34 -26.44 -14.05
C MET A 408 12.57 -27.61 -13.08
N ASN A 409 13.79 -28.18 -13.05
CA ASN A 409 14.12 -29.34 -12.23
C ASN A 409 14.10 -29.09 -10.71
N GLN A 410 13.99 -27.84 -10.26
CA GLN A 410 13.99 -27.49 -8.83
C GLN A 410 12.59 -27.47 -8.24
N PHE A 411 11.55 -27.38 -9.06
CA PHE A 411 10.15 -27.41 -8.61
C PHE A 411 9.71 -28.83 -8.22
N ASN A 412 8.68 -28.91 -7.36
CA ASN A 412 8.11 -30.18 -6.92
C ASN A 412 7.02 -30.68 -7.88
N HIS A 413 7.43 -31.45 -8.89
CA HIS A 413 6.55 -32.03 -9.92
C HIS A 413 5.73 -33.25 -9.45
N ASN A 414 5.77 -33.60 -8.16
CA ASN A 414 4.90 -34.67 -7.66
C ASN A 414 3.42 -34.27 -7.67
N LYS A 415 3.14 -32.98 -7.65
CA LYS A 415 1.81 -32.38 -7.75
C LYS A 415 1.81 -31.35 -8.89
N PRO A 416 0.64 -30.87 -9.34
CA PRO A 416 0.58 -29.69 -10.18
C PRO A 416 1.34 -28.52 -9.55
N VAL A 417 1.99 -27.71 -10.38
CA VAL A 417 2.81 -26.58 -9.95
C VAL A 417 2.15 -25.29 -10.46
N PRO A 418 1.30 -24.62 -9.65
CA PRO A 418 0.52 -23.46 -10.07
C PRO A 418 1.28 -22.39 -10.82
N ILE A 419 2.47 -21.99 -10.36
CA ILE A 419 3.25 -20.92 -11.00
C ILE A 419 3.67 -21.30 -12.43
N ILE A 420 3.92 -22.59 -12.70
CA ILE A 420 4.26 -23.08 -14.05
C ILE A 420 3.01 -23.09 -14.92
N ILE A 421 1.87 -23.54 -14.38
CA ILE A 421 0.62 -23.65 -15.12
C ILE A 421 0.11 -22.26 -15.54
N ARG A 422 0.20 -21.27 -14.64
CA ARG A 422 -0.16 -19.87 -14.92
C ARG A 422 0.65 -19.23 -16.05
N HIS A 423 1.88 -19.70 -16.27
CA HIS A 423 2.79 -19.19 -17.31
C HIS A 423 3.00 -20.24 -18.42
N LEU A 424 2.09 -21.20 -18.55
CA LEU A 424 2.26 -22.32 -19.47
C LEU A 424 2.10 -21.83 -20.91
N THR A 425 3.09 -22.13 -21.73
CA THR A 425 3.01 -21.99 -23.19
C THR A 425 2.99 -23.37 -23.84
N GLU A 426 2.50 -23.45 -25.07
CA GLU A 426 2.54 -24.65 -25.92
C GLU A 426 3.97 -25.19 -25.99
N GLN A 427 4.95 -24.32 -26.21
CA GLN A 427 6.35 -24.69 -26.30
C GLN A 427 6.87 -25.28 -24.98
N LEU A 428 6.59 -24.62 -23.85
CA LEU A 428 6.98 -25.10 -22.53
C LEU A 428 6.32 -26.46 -22.22
N TYR A 429 5.03 -26.62 -22.54
CA TYR A 429 4.30 -27.87 -22.36
C TYR A 429 4.88 -29.00 -23.19
N LEU A 430 5.16 -28.78 -24.48
CA LEU A 430 5.74 -29.81 -25.36
C LEU A 430 7.13 -30.24 -24.89
N ASN A 431 7.97 -29.29 -24.44
CA ASN A 431 9.32 -29.56 -23.95
C ASN A 431 9.32 -30.36 -22.64
N TYR A 432 8.35 -30.12 -21.76
CA TYR A 432 8.31 -30.67 -20.40
C TYR A 432 7.04 -31.47 -20.07
N LYS A 433 6.34 -32.01 -21.08
CA LYS A 433 5.07 -32.76 -20.95
C LYS A 433 5.12 -33.88 -19.90
N HIS A 434 6.29 -34.49 -19.71
CA HIS A 434 6.51 -35.57 -18.75
C HIS A 434 6.64 -35.10 -17.28
N MET A 435 6.91 -33.81 -17.05
CA MET A 435 7.03 -33.21 -15.71
C MET A 435 5.76 -32.45 -15.31
N ILE A 436 5.16 -31.74 -16.26
CA ILE A 436 4.03 -30.84 -15.99
C ILE A 436 2.74 -31.66 -15.80
N LYS A 437 2.20 -31.63 -14.58
CA LYS A 437 0.92 -32.27 -14.24
C LYS A 437 -0.20 -31.26 -14.37
N VAL A 438 -0.96 -31.33 -15.46
CA VAL A 438 -2.11 -30.47 -15.74
C VAL A 438 -3.21 -31.28 -16.45
N ASN A 439 -4.47 -31.01 -16.11
CA ASN A 439 -5.65 -31.52 -16.80
C ASN A 439 -6.53 -30.34 -17.24
N SER A 440 -7.59 -30.59 -18.01
CA SER A 440 -8.46 -29.53 -18.54
C SER A 440 -9.12 -28.69 -17.44
N ASP A 441 -9.56 -29.31 -16.35
CA ASP A 441 -10.19 -28.58 -15.23
C ASP A 441 -9.21 -27.59 -14.59
N LEU A 442 -7.96 -28.03 -14.34
CA LEU A 442 -6.92 -27.20 -13.76
C LEU A 442 -6.43 -26.13 -14.74
N LEU A 443 -6.36 -26.44 -16.04
CA LEU A 443 -6.03 -25.46 -17.06
C LEU A 443 -7.09 -24.35 -17.09
N TYR A 444 -8.38 -24.71 -17.00
CA TYR A 444 -9.49 -23.75 -16.96
C TYR A 444 -9.43 -22.86 -15.71
N GLN A 445 -9.03 -23.40 -14.56
CA GLN A 445 -8.82 -22.60 -13.34
C GLN A 445 -7.82 -21.45 -13.53
N TYR A 446 -6.85 -21.59 -14.43
CA TYR A 446 -5.84 -20.57 -14.73
C TYR A 446 -6.05 -19.87 -16.09
N TYR A 447 -7.24 -19.99 -16.68
CA TYR A 447 -7.58 -19.43 -17.99
C TYR A 447 -7.21 -17.95 -18.11
N ASP A 448 -7.59 -17.13 -17.12
CA ASP A 448 -7.33 -15.69 -17.14
C ASP A 448 -5.83 -15.33 -17.11
N SER A 449 -4.99 -16.20 -16.52
CA SER A 449 -3.53 -15.99 -16.47
C SER A 449 -2.84 -16.41 -17.76
N ILE A 450 -3.32 -17.48 -18.40
CA ILE A 450 -2.73 -18.06 -19.62
C ILE A 450 -3.13 -17.25 -20.87
N GLY A 451 -4.38 -16.76 -20.90
CA GLY A 451 -4.95 -16.05 -22.03
C GLY A 451 -5.56 -16.98 -23.09
N ASN A 452 -6.59 -16.48 -23.78
CA ASN A 452 -7.45 -17.28 -24.67
C ASN A 452 -6.67 -18.06 -25.75
N ASP A 453 -5.78 -17.37 -26.47
CA ASP A 453 -5.06 -17.95 -27.61
C ASP A 453 -4.17 -19.12 -27.19
N GLU A 454 -3.53 -19.02 -26.03
CA GLU A 454 -2.62 -20.05 -25.53
C GLU A 454 -3.40 -21.18 -24.86
N TYR A 455 -4.49 -20.85 -24.16
CA TYR A 455 -5.42 -21.81 -23.59
C TYR A 455 -6.00 -22.75 -24.65
N GLU A 456 -6.47 -22.23 -25.79
CA GLU A 456 -7.05 -23.07 -26.86
C GLU A 456 -6.04 -24.08 -27.40
N LYS A 457 -4.78 -23.66 -27.61
CA LYS A 457 -3.69 -24.55 -28.05
C LYS A 457 -3.41 -25.65 -27.02
N LEU A 458 -3.26 -25.26 -25.76
CA LEU A 458 -2.97 -26.19 -24.66
C LEU A 458 -4.12 -27.18 -24.44
N GLN A 459 -5.37 -26.71 -24.52
CA GLN A 459 -6.54 -27.55 -24.36
C GLN A 459 -6.64 -28.61 -25.45
N ASN A 460 -6.29 -28.29 -26.70
CA ASN A 460 -6.21 -29.27 -27.77
C ASN A 460 -5.13 -30.34 -27.47
N LEU A 461 -3.96 -29.93 -27.00
CA LEU A 461 -2.84 -30.84 -26.69
C LEU A 461 -3.03 -31.71 -25.43
N ILE A 462 -3.88 -31.26 -24.49
CA ILE A 462 -4.24 -32.00 -23.26
C ILE A 462 -5.40 -32.97 -23.52
N SER A 463 -6.25 -32.66 -24.52
CA SER A 463 -7.36 -33.52 -24.93
C SER A 463 -6.95 -34.68 -25.83
N GLU A 464 -5.75 -34.62 -26.43
CA GLU A 464 -5.06 -35.70 -27.18
C GLU A 464 -4.25 -36.62 -26.26
#